data_AF-A0AA97C720-F1
#
_entry.id   AF-A0AA97C720-F1
#
_cell.length_a   1.000
_cell.length_b   1.000
_cell.length_c   1.000
_cell.angle_alpha   90.00
_cell.angle_beta   90.00
_cell.angle_gamma   90.00
#
_symmetry.space_group_name_H-M   'P 1'
#
loop_
_entity.id
_entity.type
_entity.pdbx_description
1 polymer ?
#
loop_
_entity_poly.entity_id
_entity_poly.type
_entity_poly.pdbx_seq_one_letter_code
_entity_poly.pdbx_strand_id
1 'polypeptide(L)'
;MEENDDNSDEELAPMVDGLSGTLCIIILVSMVFIFSGMKTAETHINYGQLKFEKIQIDIQNKRLYFKGGIHLSSNETSLIKQEIVKNKSNKIIISGYINDKISHSKEKNTYNLLYMASLIKSLGINKEIVLKQGTSEYCPGWNSCIYWDYK
;
A
#
# COMPACT_ATOMS: atom_id res chain seq x y z
N MET A 1 55.05 -44.64 -34.97
CA MET A 1 54.86 -44.08 -36.32
C MET A 1 53.38 -43.77 -36.38
N GLU A 2 53.02 -42.58 -35.93
CA GLU A 2 52.92 -41.37 -36.79
C GLU A 2 51.72 -41.53 -37.73
N GLU A 3 50.81 -40.59 -37.94
CA GLU A 3 50.47 -39.27 -37.38
C GLU A 3 49.39 -38.73 -38.34
N ASN A 4 48.54 -37.81 -37.86
CA ASN A 4 47.74 -36.82 -38.60
C ASN A 4 46.43 -37.32 -39.26
N ASP A 5 45.26 -36.99 -38.69
CA ASP A 5 44.56 -35.69 -38.71
C ASP A 5 44.07 -35.30 -40.10
N ASP A 6 42.74 -35.31 -40.28
CA ASP A 6 42.05 -34.11 -40.73
C ASP A 6 40.52 -34.19 -40.53
N ASN A 7 40.08 -33.38 -39.57
CA ASN A 7 38.91 -32.50 -39.66
C ASN A 7 37.51 -33.09 -39.93
N SER A 8 36.76 -33.28 -38.84
CA SER A 8 35.37 -32.79 -38.80
C SER A 8 35.02 -32.33 -37.38
N ASP A 9 35.69 -31.25 -36.97
CA ASP A 9 35.22 -30.35 -35.92
C ASP A 9 33.87 -29.75 -36.36
N GLU A 10 32.77 -30.35 -35.92
CA GLU A 10 31.47 -29.68 -35.78
C GLU A 10 30.73 -30.29 -34.58
N GLU A 11 31.48 -30.43 -33.48
CA GLU A 11 30.94 -30.63 -32.15
C GLU A 11 30.16 -29.36 -31.75
N LEU A 12 28.85 -29.42 -31.95
CA LEU A 12 27.80 -28.76 -31.17
C LEU A 12 28.06 -27.28 -30.81
N ALA A 13 27.58 -26.40 -31.69
CA ALA A 13 27.04 -25.07 -31.41
C ALA A 13 27.47 -24.40 -30.08
N PRO A 14 28.38 -23.41 -30.10
CA PRO A 14 28.50 -22.45 -29.00
C PRO A 14 27.30 -21.48 -29.07
N MET A 15 26.11 -21.96 -28.73
CA MET A 15 24.89 -21.12 -28.62
C MET A 15 24.18 -21.35 -27.28
N VAL A 16 24.96 -21.35 -26.19
CA VAL A 16 24.41 -21.38 -24.83
C VAL A 16 24.96 -20.28 -23.92
N ASP A 17 25.96 -19.49 -24.35
CA ASP A 17 26.46 -18.36 -23.52
C ASP A 17 25.77 -17.01 -23.82
N GLY A 18 25.21 -16.83 -25.02
CA GLY A 18 24.48 -15.60 -25.35
C GLY A 18 23.10 -15.50 -24.68
N LEU A 19 22.39 -16.61 -24.52
CA LEU A 19 21.02 -16.61 -24.00
C LEU A 19 20.99 -16.26 -22.51
N SER A 20 21.93 -16.80 -21.72
CA SER A 20 22.02 -16.56 -20.26
C SER A 20 22.35 -15.10 -19.94
N GLY A 21 23.33 -14.52 -20.62
CA GLY A 21 23.70 -13.12 -20.47
C GLY A 21 22.59 -12.16 -20.90
N THR A 22 21.97 -12.41 -22.06
CA THR A 22 20.89 -11.56 -22.58
C THR A 22 19.64 -11.64 -21.69
N LEU A 23 19.30 -12.84 -21.17
CA LEU A 23 18.21 -13.01 -20.21
C LEU A 23 18.47 -12.22 -18.91
N CYS A 24 19.70 -12.29 -18.39
CA CYS A 24 20.10 -11.54 -17.20
C CYS A 24 19.97 -10.02 -17.41
N ILE A 25 20.43 -9.52 -18.57
CA ILE A 25 20.29 -8.10 -18.92
C ILE A 25 18.81 -7.71 -19.04
N ILE A 26 17.98 -8.53 -19.71
CA ILE A 26 16.54 -8.27 -19.81
C ILE A 26 15.90 -8.23 -18.43
N ILE A 27 16.23 -9.15 -17.52
CA ILE A 27 15.70 -9.16 -16.15
C ILE A 27 16.14 -7.91 -15.38
N LEU A 28 17.42 -7.53 -15.44
CA LEU A 28 17.93 -6.34 -14.76
C LEU A 28 17.27 -5.06 -15.29
N VAL A 29 17.17 -4.92 -16.60
CA VAL A 29 16.52 -3.77 -17.25
C VAL A 29 15.04 -3.73 -16.89
N SER A 30 14.33 -4.87 -16.93
CA SER A 30 12.93 -4.98 -16.52
C SER A 30 12.73 -4.59 -15.06
N MET A 31 13.58 -5.08 -14.16
CA MET A 31 13.54 -4.71 -12.74
C MET A 31 13.79 -3.22 -12.55
N VAL A 32 14.76 -2.62 -13.25
CA VAL A 32 15.01 -1.17 -13.17
C VAL A 32 13.80 -0.37 -13.66
N PHE A 33 13.15 -0.79 -14.75
CA PHE A 33 11.93 -0.14 -15.23
C PHE A 33 10.74 -0.36 -14.30
N ILE A 34 10.60 -1.54 -13.68
CA ILE A 34 9.58 -1.81 -12.67
C ILE A 34 9.83 -0.96 -11.42
N PHE A 35 11.06 -0.87 -10.92
CA PHE A 35 11.41 -0.03 -9.77
C PHE A 35 11.26 1.47 -10.09
N SER A 36 11.66 1.94 -11.26
CA SER A 36 11.42 3.33 -11.70
C SER A 36 9.94 3.61 -11.93
N GLY A 37 9.20 2.66 -12.49
CA GLY A 37 7.76 2.72 -12.67
C GLY A 37 7.02 2.72 -11.33
N MET A 38 7.47 1.94 -10.36
CA MET A 38 6.99 1.94 -8.99
C MET A 38 7.33 3.23 -8.27
N LYS A 39 8.53 3.80 -8.47
CA LYS A 39 8.91 5.10 -7.92
C LYS A 39 8.11 6.24 -8.55
N THR A 40 7.82 6.14 -9.85
CA THR A 40 6.96 7.08 -10.57
C THR A 40 5.49 6.93 -10.18
N ALA A 41 5.05 5.70 -9.96
CA ALA A 41 3.75 5.40 -9.37
C ALA A 41 3.71 5.91 -7.94
N GLU A 42 4.76 5.73 -7.13
CA GLU A 42 4.85 6.32 -5.80
C GLU A 42 4.85 7.84 -5.87
N THR A 43 5.53 8.51 -6.80
CA THR A 43 5.47 9.97 -6.92
C THR A 43 4.15 10.47 -7.51
N HIS A 44 3.46 9.71 -8.36
CA HIS A 44 2.11 10.02 -8.83
C HIS A 44 1.03 9.68 -7.79
N ILE A 45 1.21 8.63 -6.99
CA ILE A 45 0.35 8.29 -5.85
C ILE A 45 0.60 9.29 -4.71
N ASN A 46 1.84 9.75 -4.53
CA ASN A 46 2.19 10.75 -3.52
C ASN A 46 1.90 12.20 -3.97
N TYR A 47 1.92 12.55 -5.26
CA TYR A 47 1.77 13.95 -5.72
C TYR A 47 1.15 14.17 -7.12
N GLY A 48 0.49 13.18 -7.71
CA GLY A 48 -0.35 13.35 -8.90
C GLY A 48 -1.77 13.80 -8.54
N GLN A 49 -1.93 15.03 -8.03
CA GLN A 49 -3.20 15.69 -7.66
C GLN A 49 -4.39 14.76 -7.31
N LEU A 50 -4.19 13.79 -6.42
CA LEU A 50 -5.33 13.18 -5.72
C LEU A 50 -5.87 14.26 -4.79
N LYS A 51 -6.85 15.04 -5.28
CA LYS A 51 -7.56 16.04 -4.49
C LYS A 51 -8.52 15.31 -3.56
N PHE A 52 -8.01 14.86 -2.42
CA PHE A 52 -8.85 14.37 -1.34
C PHE A 52 -9.66 15.51 -0.77
N GLU A 53 -10.97 15.29 -0.59
CA GLU A 53 -11.80 16.25 0.12
C GLU A 53 -11.36 16.36 1.58
N LYS A 54 -11.61 17.53 2.19
CA LYS A 54 -11.28 17.76 3.59
C LYS A 54 -11.98 16.73 4.49
N ILE A 55 -11.21 16.15 5.39
CA ILE A 55 -11.73 15.19 6.37
C ILE A 55 -12.22 15.90 7.63
N GLN A 56 -12.99 15.19 8.44
CA GLN A 56 -13.42 15.64 9.77
C GLN A 56 -13.08 14.57 10.80
N ILE A 57 -12.38 14.95 11.87
CA ILE A 57 -12.00 14.03 12.94
C ILE A 57 -12.81 14.34 14.19
N ASP A 58 -13.43 13.31 14.74
CA ASP A 58 -14.08 13.30 16.04
C ASP A 58 -13.27 12.37 16.95
N ILE A 59 -12.34 12.95 17.69
CA ILE A 59 -11.44 12.23 18.60
C ILE A 59 -12.21 11.62 19.77
N GLN A 60 -13.28 12.27 20.25
CA GLN A 60 -14.05 11.78 21.39
C GLN A 60 -14.75 10.46 21.05
N ASN A 61 -15.33 10.39 19.85
CA ASN A 61 -16.01 9.20 19.35
C ASN A 61 -15.09 8.26 18.55
N LYS A 62 -13.79 8.58 18.45
CA LYS A 62 -12.77 7.79 17.70
C LYS A 62 -13.18 7.55 16.25
N ARG A 63 -13.55 8.63 15.58
CA ARG A 63 -14.12 8.63 14.22
C ARG A 63 -13.42 9.61 13.32
N LEU A 64 -13.29 9.23 12.07
CA LEU A 64 -12.76 10.04 10.97
C LEU A 64 -13.72 9.94 9.80
N TYR A 65 -14.35 11.06 9.47
CA TYR A 65 -15.28 11.19 8.36
C TYR A 65 -14.57 11.72 7.12
N PHE A 66 -14.91 11.16 5.97
CA PHE A 66 -14.30 11.50 4.69
C PHE A 66 -15.25 11.20 3.52
N LYS A 67 -14.83 11.61 2.33
CA LYS A 67 -15.51 11.30 1.07
C LYS A 67 -14.56 10.60 0.12
N GLY A 68 -14.82 9.32 -0.14
CA GLY A 68 -14.00 8.50 -1.01
C GLY A 68 -12.69 8.07 -0.34
N GLY A 69 -11.65 8.90 -0.42
CA GLY A 69 -10.31 8.60 0.09
C GLY A 69 -9.87 9.49 1.25
N ILE A 70 -8.87 9.07 2.01
CA ILE A 70 -8.27 9.85 3.09
C ILE A 70 -6.81 10.22 2.81
N HIS A 71 -6.43 11.41 3.26
CA HIS A 71 -5.05 11.83 3.41
C HIS A 71 -4.98 12.76 4.63
N LEU A 72 -4.13 12.44 5.59
CA LEU A 72 -4.03 13.17 6.84
C LEU A 72 -2.86 14.14 6.80
N SER A 73 -3.12 15.38 7.15
CA SER A 73 -2.07 16.35 7.46
C SER A 73 -1.27 15.92 8.70
N SER A 74 -0.10 16.53 8.89
CA SER A 74 0.73 16.29 10.08
C SER A 74 0.00 16.58 11.39
N ASN A 75 -0.87 17.60 11.41
CA ASN A 75 -1.67 17.95 12.58
C ASN A 75 -2.72 16.89 12.90
N GLU A 76 -3.47 16.44 11.90
CA GLU A 76 -4.47 15.38 12.02
C GLU A 76 -3.84 14.06 12.47
N THR A 77 -2.69 13.73 11.88
CA THR A 77 -1.86 12.58 12.26
C THR A 77 -1.43 12.65 13.73
N SER A 78 -0.99 13.82 14.19
CA SER A 78 -0.58 14.03 15.58
C SER A 78 -1.73 13.84 16.57
N LEU A 79 -2.93 14.35 16.23
CA LEU A 79 -4.13 14.19 17.06
C LEU A 79 -4.50 12.71 17.23
N ILE A 80 -4.50 11.94 16.14
CA ILE A 80 -4.78 10.51 16.16
C ILE A 80 -3.70 9.76 16.96
N LYS A 81 -2.41 10.10 16.75
CA LYS A 81 -1.31 9.51 17.53
C LYS A 81 -1.52 9.68 19.03
N GLN A 82 -1.84 10.89 19.46
CA GLN A 82 -2.03 11.19 20.88
C GLN A 82 -3.19 10.42 21.48
N GLU A 83 -4.28 10.22 20.75
CA GLU A 83 -5.41 9.41 21.20
C GLU A 83 -5.03 7.93 21.31
N ILE A 84 -4.38 7.37 20.28
CA ILE A 84 -4.01 5.94 20.27
C ILE A 84 -3.00 5.58 21.35
N VAL A 85 -2.01 6.46 21.60
CA VAL A 85 -0.97 6.22 22.61
C VAL A 85 -1.53 6.31 24.04
N LYS A 86 -2.59 7.10 24.28
CA LYS A 86 -3.24 7.16 25.60
C LYS A 86 -3.87 5.82 26.00
N ASN A 87 -4.26 5.00 25.02
CA ASN A 87 -4.86 3.71 25.30
C ASN A 87 -3.80 2.63 25.57
N LYS A 88 -3.97 1.85 26.66
CA LYS A 88 -3.02 0.80 27.08
C LYS A 88 -3.22 -0.56 26.39
N SER A 89 -4.33 -0.79 25.69
CA SER A 89 -4.59 -2.03 24.97
C SER A 89 -3.49 -2.32 23.94
N ASN A 90 -3.12 -3.58 23.78
CA ASN A 90 -2.17 -4.01 22.77
C ASN A 90 -2.80 -4.17 21.38
N LYS A 91 -4.12 -4.00 21.23
CA LYS A 91 -4.86 -4.30 20.01
C LYS A 91 -5.78 -3.16 19.62
N ILE A 92 -5.66 -2.69 18.39
CA ILE A 92 -6.54 -1.70 17.78
C ILE A 92 -7.33 -2.34 16.63
N ILE A 93 -8.64 -2.17 16.65
CA ILE A 93 -9.53 -2.59 15.58
C ILE A 93 -9.90 -1.33 14.80
N ILE A 94 -9.57 -1.30 13.51
CA ILE A 94 -9.88 -0.20 12.61
C ILE A 94 -10.97 -0.68 11.66
N SER A 95 -12.13 -0.05 11.73
CA SER A 95 -13.29 -0.39 10.92
C SER A 95 -13.55 0.73 9.92
N GLY A 96 -13.70 0.38 8.65
CA GLY A 96 -13.92 1.33 7.56
C GLY A 96 -15.25 1.06 6.88
N TYR A 97 -16.04 2.12 6.67
CA TYR A 97 -17.30 2.06 5.95
C TYR A 97 -17.34 3.16 4.88
N ILE A 98 -17.68 2.74 3.66
CA ILE A 98 -18.00 3.60 2.53
C ILE A 98 -19.38 3.18 2.04
N ASN A 99 -20.26 4.15 1.77
CA ASN A 99 -21.57 3.86 1.22
C ASN A 99 -21.44 3.16 -0.14
N ASP A 100 -22.16 2.05 -0.34
CA ASP A 100 -22.08 1.25 -1.57
C ASP A 100 -22.54 2.01 -2.84
N LYS A 101 -23.24 3.13 -2.68
CA LYS A 101 -23.59 4.05 -3.79
C LYS A 101 -22.37 4.79 -4.35
N ILE A 102 -21.26 4.84 -3.63
CA ILE A 102 -20.02 5.47 -4.10
C ILE A 102 -19.30 4.49 -5.03
N SER A 103 -18.99 4.95 -6.25
CA SER A 103 -18.24 4.14 -7.22
C SER A 103 -16.91 3.66 -6.62
N HIS A 104 -16.59 2.38 -6.84
CA HIS A 104 -15.41 1.69 -6.30
C HIS A 104 -15.31 1.78 -4.76
N SER A 105 -16.45 1.64 -4.06
CA SER A 105 -16.52 1.74 -2.60
C SER A 105 -15.59 0.76 -1.88
N LYS A 106 -15.50 -0.49 -2.36
CA LYS A 106 -14.68 -1.54 -1.75
C LYS A 106 -13.18 -1.25 -1.88
N GLU A 107 -12.74 -0.83 -3.06
CA GLU A 107 -11.35 -0.50 -3.35
C GLU A 107 -10.93 0.73 -2.55
N LYS A 108 -11.78 1.77 -2.52
CA LYS A 108 -11.56 2.97 -1.70
C LYS A 108 -11.50 2.65 -0.22
N ASN A 109 -12.38 1.77 0.28
CA ASN A 109 -12.38 1.39 1.69
C ASN A 109 -11.12 0.61 2.06
N THR A 110 -10.70 -0.31 1.18
CA THR A 110 -9.43 -1.03 1.32
C THR A 110 -8.24 -0.07 1.36
N TYR A 111 -8.17 0.88 0.44
CA TYR A 111 -7.14 1.92 0.44
C TYR A 111 -7.10 2.68 1.78
N ASN A 112 -8.24 3.16 2.26
CA ASN A 112 -8.31 3.94 3.50
C ASN A 112 -7.88 3.13 4.74
N LEU A 113 -8.29 1.85 4.81
CA LEU A 113 -7.91 0.96 5.90
C LEU A 113 -6.41 0.66 5.90
N LEU A 114 -5.83 0.39 4.73
CA LEU A 114 -4.40 0.16 4.58
C LEU A 114 -3.58 1.43 4.86
N TYR A 115 -4.08 2.60 4.43
CA TYR A 115 -3.49 3.89 4.75
C TYR A 115 -3.43 4.09 6.27
N MET A 116 -4.54 3.89 6.99
CA MET A 116 -4.56 4.01 8.46
C MET A 116 -3.61 3.02 9.14
N ALA A 117 -3.58 1.76 8.68
CA ALA A 117 -2.67 0.75 9.22
C ALA A 117 -1.20 1.15 9.03
N SER A 118 -0.85 1.61 7.83
CA SER A 118 0.49 2.08 7.49
C SER A 118 0.88 3.31 8.33
N LEU A 119 -0.04 4.26 8.49
CA LEU A 119 0.15 5.43 9.32
C LEU A 119 0.43 5.06 10.78
N ILE A 120 -0.37 4.17 11.38
CA ILE A 120 -0.17 3.77 12.78
C ILE A 120 1.18 3.08 12.97
N LYS A 121 1.58 2.22 12.02
CA LYS A 121 2.90 1.58 12.04
C LYS A 121 4.04 2.59 11.89
N SER A 122 3.94 3.55 10.96
CA SER A 122 4.97 4.56 10.74
C SER A 122 5.15 5.51 11.93
N LEU A 123 4.11 5.67 12.76
CA LEU A 123 4.17 6.43 14.02
C LEU A 123 4.90 5.71 15.17
N GLY A 124 5.38 4.48 14.95
CA GLY A 124 6.08 3.68 15.96
C GLY A 124 5.15 3.07 17.02
N ILE A 125 3.85 2.97 16.74
CA ILE A 125 2.87 2.41 17.67
C ILE A 125 2.89 0.89 17.56
N ASN A 126 3.44 0.22 18.57
CA ASN A 126 3.48 -1.24 18.63
C ASN A 126 2.17 -1.81 19.19
N LYS A 127 1.12 -1.84 18.36
CA LYS A 127 -0.16 -2.49 18.65
C LYS A 127 -0.50 -3.45 17.50
N GLU A 128 -1.15 -4.57 17.82
CA GLU A 128 -1.77 -5.43 16.81
C GLU A 128 -2.90 -4.64 16.12
N ILE A 129 -2.82 -4.50 14.80
CA ILE A 129 -3.81 -3.78 13.99
C ILE A 129 -4.72 -4.81 13.31
N VAL A 130 -6.01 -4.77 13.61
CA VAL A 130 -7.02 -5.58 12.95
C VAL A 130 -7.91 -4.68 12.10
N LEU A 131 -8.00 -4.99 10.80
CA LEU A 131 -8.84 -4.26 9.86
C LEU A 131 -10.18 -4.96 9.71
N LYS A 132 -11.27 -4.18 9.72
CA LYS A 132 -12.63 -4.71 9.55
C LYS A 132 -13.46 -3.86 8.60
N GLN A 133 -14.42 -4.50 7.95
CA GLN A 133 -15.51 -3.80 7.30
C GLN A 133 -16.45 -3.23 8.37
N GLY A 134 -16.67 -1.93 8.34
CA GLY A 134 -17.61 -1.24 9.21
C GLY A 134 -19.03 -1.24 8.66
N THR A 135 -19.96 -0.74 9.48
CA THR A 135 -21.38 -0.61 9.12
C THR A 135 -21.83 0.84 9.16
N SER A 136 -22.93 1.15 8.46
CA SER A 136 -23.52 2.50 8.42
C SER A 136 -23.97 3.02 9.78
N GLU A 137 -24.27 2.13 10.73
CA GLU A 137 -24.72 2.49 12.09
C GLU A 137 -23.70 3.35 12.84
N TYR A 138 -22.41 3.13 12.58
CA TYR A 138 -21.30 3.87 13.21
C TYR A 138 -20.89 5.12 12.41
N CYS A 139 -21.39 5.28 11.18
CA CYS A 139 -21.08 6.37 10.29
C CYS A 139 -22.35 7.17 9.94
N PRO A 140 -22.89 7.97 10.89
CA PRO A 140 -24.12 8.71 10.65
C PRO A 140 -23.96 9.74 9.51
N GLY A 141 -24.95 9.80 8.63
CA GLY A 141 -25.03 10.76 7.51
C GLY A 141 -24.71 10.16 6.13
N TRP A 142 -24.37 11.03 5.18
CA TRP A 142 -24.03 10.65 3.80
C TRP A 142 -22.53 10.36 3.60
N ASN A 143 -21.74 10.47 4.68
CA ASN A 143 -20.29 10.40 4.61
C ASN A 143 -19.79 8.98 4.86
N SER A 144 -18.64 8.68 4.27
CA SER A 144 -17.86 7.51 4.64
C SER A 144 -17.13 7.79 5.95
N CYS A 145 -16.85 6.75 6.74
CA CYS A 145 -16.08 6.93 7.95
C CYS A 145 -15.16 5.76 8.28
N ILE A 146 -14.09 6.08 9.00
CA ILE A 146 -13.26 5.13 9.72
C ILE A 146 -13.51 5.37 11.20
N TYR A 147 -13.66 4.29 11.94
CA TYR A 147 -13.75 4.32 13.39
C TYR A 147 -12.85 3.24 13.98
N TRP A 148 -12.42 3.45 15.21
CA TRP A 148 -11.53 2.50 15.87
C TRP A 148 -11.88 2.23 17.32
N ASP A 149 -11.62 0.99 17.71
CA ASP A 149 -11.88 0.46 19.04
C ASP A 149 -10.64 -0.27 19.56
N TYR A 150 -10.59 -0.45 20.88
CA TYR A 150 -9.52 -1.16 21.58
C TYR A 150 -10.07 -2.42 22.22
N LYS A 151 -9.26 -3.48 22.26
CA LYS A 151 -9.60 -4.74 22.92
C LYS A 151 -8.51 -5.19 23.89
#